data_AF-A0A7S3MU51-F1
#
_entry.id   AF-A0A7S3MU51-F1
#
_cell.length_a   1.000
_cell.length_b   1.000
_cell.length_c   1.000
_cell.angle_alpha   90.00
_cell.angle_beta   90.00
_cell.angle_gamma   90.00
#
_symmetry.space_group_name_H-M   'P 1'
#
loop_
_entity.id
_entity.type
_entity.pdbx_description
1 polymer ?
#
loop_
_entity_poly.entity_id
_entity_poly.type
_entity_poly.pdbx_seq_one_letter_code
_entity_poly.pdbx_strand_id
1 'polypeptide(L)'
;IKLLLVLVFSSLGCEFENGSIQDCSLESVSVSPGSDLGTELCSDTTKNQALNLAPGNYSITLTCALSSVVQVKGASKEETALTFTQNHIVIETSKLISFEDLTLKGSNTYSAQTNPSAKFWLVNVDVQDFKDSPQSIIKTSQELYV
;
A
#
# COMPACT_ATOMS: atom_id res chain seq x y z
N ILE A 1 -11.65 -34.86 34.06
CA ILE A 1 -10.67 -33.86 33.60
C ILE A 1 -11.23 -33.25 32.33
N LYS A 2 -11.75 -32.01 32.39
CA LYS A 2 -12.22 -31.28 31.20
C LYS A 2 -10.98 -30.81 30.46
N LEU A 3 -10.73 -31.39 29.29
CA LEU A 3 -9.67 -30.95 28.38
C LEU A 3 -10.10 -29.59 27.82
N LEU A 4 -9.56 -28.51 28.40
CA LEU A 4 -9.75 -27.16 27.90
C LEU A 4 -8.85 -27.02 26.67
N LEU A 5 -9.43 -27.14 25.47
CA LEU A 5 -8.72 -26.89 24.23
C LEU A 5 -8.44 -25.38 24.16
N VAL A 6 -7.23 -24.97 24.55
CA VAL A 6 -6.74 -23.61 24.34
C VAL A 6 -6.42 -23.49 22.85
N LEU A 7 -7.39 -23.07 22.06
CA LEU A 7 -7.13 -22.55 20.72
C LEU A 7 -6.42 -21.21 20.91
N VAL A 8 -5.09 -21.25 20.90
CA VAL A 8 -4.29 -20.06 20.62
C VAL A 8 -4.57 -19.75 19.16
N PHE A 9 -5.58 -18.91 18.90
CA PHE A 9 -5.64 -18.19 17.65
C PHE A 9 -4.43 -17.27 17.68
N SER A 10 -3.29 -17.73 17.14
CA SER A 10 -2.31 -16.82 16.59
C SER A 10 -3.13 -15.89 15.70
N SER A 11 -3.20 -14.61 16.06
CA SER A 11 -3.82 -13.61 15.21
C SER A 11 -3.13 -13.74 13.85
N LEU A 12 -3.80 -14.39 12.90
CA LEU A 12 -3.37 -14.49 11.52
C LEU A 12 -3.35 -13.04 11.02
N GLY A 13 -2.17 -12.42 11.10
CA GLY A 13 -1.93 -11.13 10.49
C GLY A 13 -1.93 -11.33 8.99
N CYS A 14 -2.42 -10.36 8.23
CA CYS A 14 -2.27 -10.42 6.77
C CYS A 14 -0.80 -10.59 6.41
N GLU A 15 -0.50 -11.51 5.50
CA GLU A 15 0.84 -11.72 4.97
C GLU A 15 0.88 -11.37 3.48
N PHE A 16 2.07 -11.07 2.95
CA PHE A 16 2.26 -10.92 1.52
C PHE A 16 3.10 -12.10 1.04
N GLU A 17 2.47 -13.02 0.30
CA GLU A 17 3.10 -14.23 -0.20
C GLU A 17 2.78 -14.39 -1.69
N ASN A 18 3.78 -14.82 -2.46
CA ASN A 18 3.64 -15.12 -3.89
C ASN A 18 3.03 -13.97 -4.72
N GLY A 19 3.30 -12.72 -4.35
CA GLY A 19 2.80 -11.54 -5.06
C GLY A 19 1.39 -11.11 -4.66
N SER A 20 0.83 -11.66 -3.57
CA SER A 20 -0.54 -11.41 -3.14
C SER A 20 -0.66 -11.29 -1.62
N ILE A 21 -1.67 -10.56 -1.15
CA ILE A 21 -2.02 -10.53 0.27
C ILE A 21 -2.85 -11.77 0.61
N GLN A 22 -2.47 -12.47 1.67
CA GLN A 22 -3.07 -13.72 2.15
C GLN A 22 -3.48 -13.61 3.63
N ASP A 23 -4.23 -14.61 4.09
CA ASP A 23 -4.62 -14.81 5.50
C ASP A 23 -5.44 -13.69 6.13
N CYS A 24 -6.00 -12.79 5.31
CA CYS A 24 -6.99 -11.83 5.76
C CYS A 24 -7.95 -11.39 4.64
N SER A 25 -9.12 -10.89 5.05
CA SER A 25 -10.08 -10.29 4.13
C SER A 25 -9.79 -8.81 3.95
N LEU A 26 -9.83 -8.36 2.69
CA LEU A 26 -9.79 -6.94 2.33
C LEU A 26 -11.16 -6.51 1.82
N GLU A 27 -11.69 -5.41 2.35
CA GLU A 27 -12.89 -4.82 1.78
C GLU A 27 -12.56 -4.11 0.47
N SER A 28 -13.30 -4.44 -0.59
CA SER A 28 -13.08 -3.86 -1.91
C SER A 28 -13.81 -2.53 -2.05
N VAL A 29 -13.07 -1.46 -2.35
CA VAL A 29 -13.59 -0.11 -2.57
C VAL A 29 -13.21 0.33 -3.98
N SER A 30 -14.19 0.72 -4.80
CA SER A 30 -13.93 1.26 -6.14
C SER A 30 -13.73 2.77 -6.07
N VAL A 31 -12.69 3.30 -6.72
CA VAL A 31 -12.36 4.73 -6.66
C VAL A 31 -12.27 5.32 -8.07
N SER A 32 -13.00 6.40 -8.30
CA SER A 32 -12.99 7.13 -9.57
C SER A 32 -11.75 8.02 -9.73
N PRO A 33 -11.29 8.28 -10.97
CA PRO A 33 -10.16 9.16 -11.22
C PRO A 33 -10.37 10.58 -10.68
N GLY A 34 -9.27 11.25 -10.34
CA GLY A 34 -9.26 12.60 -9.76
C GLY A 34 -9.39 12.63 -8.25
N SER A 35 -9.62 11.48 -7.59
CA SER A 35 -9.69 11.39 -6.14
C SER A 35 -8.33 11.55 -5.45
N ASP A 36 -8.38 12.08 -4.23
CA ASP A 36 -7.30 11.95 -3.25
C ASP A 36 -7.55 10.72 -2.39
N LEU A 37 -6.78 9.66 -2.61
CA LEU A 37 -6.91 8.39 -1.88
C LEU A 37 -6.69 8.54 -0.38
N GLY A 38 -6.01 9.62 0.06
CA GLY A 38 -5.82 9.91 1.46
C GLY A 38 -7.13 10.12 2.22
N THR A 39 -8.15 10.71 1.58
CA THR A 39 -9.47 10.91 2.20
C THR A 39 -10.14 9.57 2.52
N GLU A 40 -10.12 8.66 1.55
CA GLU A 40 -10.68 7.32 1.66
C GLU A 40 -9.95 6.51 2.73
N LEU A 41 -8.62 6.53 2.71
CA LEU A 41 -7.80 5.81 3.68
C LEU A 41 -7.92 6.37 5.10
N CYS A 42 -8.09 7.69 5.26
CA CYS A 42 -8.22 8.33 6.56
C CYS A 42 -9.65 8.32 7.12
N SER A 43 -10.65 7.90 6.33
CA SER A 43 -12.04 7.77 6.81
C SER A 43 -12.20 6.66 7.86
N ASP A 44 -11.42 5.58 7.74
CA ASP A 44 -11.29 4.51 8.72
C ASP A 44 -9.86 3.93 8.67
N THR A 45 -9.04 4.35 9.62
CA THR A 45 -7.62 3.96 9.68
C THR A 45 -7.38 2.54 10.16
N THR A 46 -8.42 1.81 10.57
CA THR A 46 -8.34 0.43 11.07
C THR A 46 -8.83 -0.59 10.06
N LYS A 47 -9.51 -0.13 9.01
CA LYS A 47 -10.12 -0.94 7.97
C LYS A 47 -9.08 -1.52 7.00
N ASN A 48 -9.02 -2.85 6.94
CA ASN A 48 -8.29 -3.57 5.90
C ASN A 48 -9.05 -3.45 4.58
N GLN A 49 -8.42 -2.91 3.54
CA GLN A 49 -9.11 -2.60 2.29
C GLN A 49 -8.24 -2.69 1.05
N ALA A 50 -8.89 -3.00 -0.07
CA ALA A 50 -8.35 -2.94 -1.41
C ALA A 50 -9.06 -1.80 -2.17
N LEU A 51 -8.31 -0.75 -2.52
CA LEU A 51 -8.76 0.33 -3.37
C LEU A 51 -8.53 -0.08 -4.83
N ASN A 52 -9.62 -0.27 -5.59
CA ASN A 52 -9.58 -0.61 -7.01
C ASN A 52 -9.80 0.66 -7.82
N LEU A 53 -8.75 1.10 -8.50
CA LEU A 53 -8.72 2.32 -9.28
C LEU A 53 -9.09 2.01 -10.74
N ALA A 54 -9.99 2.82 -11.29
CA ALA A 54 -10.23 2.83 -12.72
C ALA A 54 -9.05 3.50 -13.47
N PRO A 55 -8.96 3.36 -14.81
CA PRO A 55 -8.01 4.12 -15.61
C PRO A 55 -8.08 5.62 -15.33
N GLY A 56 -6.95 6.25 -15.01
CA GLY A 56 -6.86 7.68 -14.78
C GLY A 56 -5.79 8.11 -13.79
N ASN A 57 -5.85 9.38 -13.41
CA ASN A 57 -4.89 10.00 -12.52
C ASN A 57 -5.47 10.20 -11.12
N TYR A 58 -4.67 9.92 -10.11
CA TYR A 58 -5.01 9.99 -8.71
C TYR A 58 -3.94 10.75 -7.94
N SER A 59 -4.32 11.23 -6.77
CA SER A 59 -3.38 11.76 -5.78
C SER A 59 -3.49 11.00 -4.47
N ILE A 60 -2.45 11.05 -3.66
CA ILE A 60 -2.51 10.56 -2.29
C ILE A 60 -1.85 11.57 -1.34
N THR A 61 -2.68 12.08 -0.43
CA THR A 61 -2.32 12.95 0.67
C THR A 61 -2.71 12.30 1.99
N LEU A 62 -1.80 11.53 2.62
CA LEU A 62 -2.09 10.92 3.91
C LEU A 62 -1.93 11.95 5.03
N THR A 63 -3.02 12.22 5.75
CA THR A 63 -3.07 13.15 6.90
C THR A 63 -3.30 12.42 8.24
N CYS A 64 -3.22 11.09 8.22
CA CYS A 64 -3.52 10.20 9.34
C CYS A 64 -2.52 9.04 9.42
N ALA A 65 -2.47 8.40 10.59
CA ALA A 65 -1.75 7.15 10.79
C ALA A 65 -2.65 5.94 10.48
N LEU A 66 -2.15 4.98 9.70
CA LEU A 66 -2.91 3.77 9.36
C LEU A 66 -2.56 2.62 10.32
N SER A 67 -3.53 1.81 10.72
CA SER A 67 -3.31 0.61 11.54
C SER A 67 -3.84 -0.65 10.86
N SER A 68 -4.03 -0.54 9.55
CA SER A 68 -4.66 -1.53 8.70
C SER A 68 -3.75 -1.98 7.56
N VAL A 69 -4.22 -3.00 6.86
CA VAL A 69 -3.64 -3.49 5.62
C VAL A 69 -4.33 -2.83 4.44
N VAL A 70 -3.53 -2.23 3.56
CA VAL A 70 -4.01 -1.47 2.41
C VAL A 70 -3.43 -2.04 1.13
N GLN A 71 -4.29 -2.33 0.17
CA GLN A 71 -3.90 -2.64 -1.19
C GLN A 71 -4.45 -1.57 -2.12
N VAL A 72 -3.64 -1.04 -3.01
CA VAL A 72 -4.08 -0.10 -4.05
C VAL A 72 -3.80 -0.73 -5.40
N LYS A 73 -4.85 -1.03 -6.16
CA LYS A 73 -4.79 -1.69 -7.46
C LYS A 73 -5.19 -0.72 -8.56
N GLY A 74 -4.30 -0.48 -9.50
CA GLY A 74 -4.65 0.20 -10.74
C GLY A 74 -5.33 -0.74 -11.73
N ALA A 75 -5.88 -0.15 -12.80
CA ALA A 75 -6.39 -0.91 -13.93
C ALA A 75 -5.24 -1.43 -14.82
N SER A 76 -4.17 -0.65 -14.92
CA SER A 76 -2.91 -0.97 -15.58
C SER A 76 -1.89 0.13 -15.29
N LYS A 77 -0.60 -0.19 -15.40
CA LYS A 77 0.47 0.78 -15.17
C LYS A 77 0.56 1.87 -16.25
N GLU A 78 0.10 1.57 -17.46
CA GLU A 78 0.04 2.51 -18.59
C GLU A 78 -1.13 3.49 -18.49
N GLU A 79 -2.23 3.09 -17.86
CA GLU A 79 -3.46 3.89 -17.80
C GLU A 79 -3.76 4.49 -16.43
N THR A 80 -3.07 4.02 -15.37
CA THR A 80 -3.32 4.46 -14.00
C THR A 80 -2.07 5.09 -13.39
N ALA A 81 -2.17 6.35 -12.96
CA ALA A 81 -1.08 7.02 -12.26
C ALA A 81 -1.53 7.54 -10.89
N LEU A 82 -0.72 7.27 -9.86
CA LEU A 82 -0.91 7.79 -8.51
C LEU A 82 0.25 8.71 -8.14
N THR A 83 -0.08 9.95 -7.84
CA THR A 83 0.90 10.98 -7.45
C THR A 83 0.89 11.19 -5.95
N PHE A 84 2.02 11.00 -5.29
CA PHE A 84 2.20 11.43 -3.90
C PHE A 84 2.34 12.95 -3.87
N THR A 85 1.49 13.64 -3.11
CA THR A 85 1.47 15.12 -3.03
C THR A 85 2.21 15.66 -1.80
N GLN A 86 2.45 14.80 -0.80
CA GLN A 86 3.27 15.10 0.37
C GLN A 86 4.49 14.18 0.41
N ASN A 87 5.64 14.77 0.74
CA ASN A 87 6.98 14.23 0.52
C ASN A 87 7.45 13.24 1.57
N HIS A 88 6.69 12.20 1.78
CA HIS A 88 7.24 10.95 2.30
C HIS A 88 6.27 9.87 1.82
N ILE A 89 6.78 8.69 1.51
CA ILE A 89 5.94 7.50 1.69
C ILE A 89 5.86 7.29 3.22
N VAL A 90 5.34 8.30 3.95
CA VAL A 90 4.88 8.21 5.34
C VAL A 90 3.59 7.43 5.20
N ILE A 91 3.75 6.13 5.07
CA ILE A 91 2.68 5.24 5.39
C ILE A 91 3.01 4.89 6.83
N GLU A 92 2.44 5.63 7.77
CA GLU A 92 2.43 5.22 9.18
C GLU A 92 1.50 4.01 9.34
N THR A 93 1.56 3.03 8.42
CA THR A 93 0.93 1.74 8.59
C THR A 93 1.80 0.93 9.52
N SER A 94 1.20 0.41 10.59
CA SER A 94 1.87 -0.54 11.47
C SER A 94 1.82 -1.99 10.96
N LYS A 95 1.26 -2.23 9.76
CA LYS A 95 1.06 -3.58 9.20
C LYS A 95 1.66 -3.74 7.80
N LEU A 96 0.87 -3.52 6.75
CA LEU A 96 1.21 -3.89 5.38
C LEU A 96 0.56 -2.93 4.40
N ILE A 97 1.30 -2.51 3.37
CA ILE A 97 0.74 -1.81 2.22
C ILE A 97 1.32 -2.33 0.92
N SER A 98 0.49 -2.45 -0.11
CA SER A 98 0.90 -2.85 -1.45
C SER A 98 0.31 -1.96 -2.55
N PHE A 99 1.10 -1.66 -3.56
CA PHE A 99 0.66 -1.04 -4.82
C PHE A 99 0.78 -2.04 -5.96
N GLU A 100 -0.24 -2.12 -6.81
CA GLU A 100 -0.38 -3.10 -7.89
C GLU A 100 -0.86 -2.43 -9.18
N ASP A 101 -0.28 -2.78 -10.32
CA ASP A 101 -0.73 -2.40 -11.67
C ASP A 101 -0.96 -0.89 -11.89
N LEU A 102 -0.01 -0.04 -11.48
CA LEU A 102 -0.09 1.42 -11.63
C LEU A 102 1.28 2.08 -11.78
N THR A 103 1.32 3.33 -12.24
CA THR A 103 2.50 4.19 -12.19
C THR A 103 2.49 5.02 -10.89
N LEU A 104 3.55 4.94 -10.09
CA LEU A 104 3.78 5.81 -8.92
C LEU A 104 4.65 7.01 -9.31
N LYS A 105 4.16 8.21 -9.01
CA LYS A 105 4.86 9.47 -9.25
C LYS A 105 5.16 10.20 -7.94
N GLY A 106 6.41 10.61 -7.76
CA GLY A 106 6.81 11.52 -6.70
C GLY A 106 6.44 12.97 -7.04
N SER A 107 6.09 13.78 -6.04
CA SER A 107 5.72 15.19 -6.24
C SER A 107 6.85 16.10 -6.73
N ASN A 108 8.11 15.64 -6.77
CA ASN A 108 9.39 16.35 -7.06
C ASN A 108 10.35 16.48 -5.86
N THR A 109 9.98 15.98 -4.68
CA THR A 109 10.70 16.21 -3.43
C THR A 109 10.87 14.89 -2.65
N TYR A 110 11.82 14.87 -1.72
CA TYR A 110 12.40 13.72 -1.01
C TYR A 110 11.39 12.62 -0.60
N SER A 111 11.72 11.33 -0.82
CA SER A 111 10.96 10.20 -0.29
C SER A 111 11.72 9.50 0.84
N ALA A 112 11.12 9.43 2.03
CA ALA A 112 11.59 8.59 3.12
C ALA A 112 10.43 7.77 3.71
N GLN A 113 10.73 6.52 4.09
CA GLN A 113 9.87 5.70 4.93
C GLN A 113 10.19 6.04 6.39
N THR A 114 9.22 6.53 7.14
CA THR A 114 9.41 6.90 8.56
C THR A 114 9.18 5.74 9.51
N ASN A 115 8.57 4.64 9.05
CA ASN A 115 8.28 3.45 9.85
C ASN A 115 8.84 2.17 9.21
N PRO A 116 10.02 1.68 9.62
CA PRO A 116 10.66 0.49 9.04
C PRO A 116 9.96 -0.83 9.38
N SER A 117 8.98 -0.82 10.31
CA SER A 117 8.22 -2.03 10.66
C SER A 117 7.10 -2.36 9.65
N ALA A 118 6.69 -1.38 8.85
CA ALA A 118 5.71 -1.57 7.79
C ALA A 118 6.28 -2.42 6.66
N LYS A 119 5.57 -3.49 6.27
CA LYS A 119 5.90 -4.23 5.04
C LYS A 119 5.32 -3.49 3.83
N PHE A 120 6.18 -3.11 2.89
CA PHE A 120 5.84 -2.32 1.70
C PHE A 120 6.10 -3.12 0.43
N TRP A 121 5.09 -3.26 -0.43
CA TRP A 121 5.18 -4.08 -1.64
C TRP A 121 4.76 -3.33 -2.91
N LEU A 122 5.51 -3.55 -4.00
CA LEU A 122 5.21 -3.02 -5.33
C LEU A 122 5.10 -4.19 -6.31
N VAL A 123 3.95 -4.33 -6.97
CA VAL A 123 3.64 -5.42 -7.91
C VAL A 123 3.31 -4.82 -9.27
N ASN A 124 4.15 -5.08 -10.28
CA ASN A 124 3.94 -4.51 -11.62
C ASN A 124 3.73 -2.98 -11.62
N VAL A 125 4.61 -2.27 -10.91
CA VAL A 125 4.54 -0.81 -10.73
C VAL A 125 5.72 -0.14 -11.44
N ASP A 126 5.44 0.91 -12.22
CA ASP A 126 6.45 1.82 -12.73
C ASP A 126 6.64 2.99 -11.75
N VAL A 127 7.89 3.42 -11.50
CA VAL A 127 8.22 4.47 -10.53
C VAL A 127 8.90 5.64 -11.24
N GLN A 128 8.36 6.87 -11.08
CA GLN A 128 8.81 8.08 -11.79
C GLN A 128 8.94 9.29 -10.84
N ASP A 129 9.73 10.28 -11.26
CA ASP A 129 9.79 11.65 -10.70
C ASP A 129 10.29 11.80 -9.24
N PHE A 130 10.87 10.76 -8.64
CA PHE A 130 11.58 10.84 -7.36
C PHE A 130 13.01 11.40 -7.55
N LYS A 131 13.23 12.67 -7.14
CA LYS A 131 14.38 13.48 -7.59
C LYS A 131 15.69 13.26 -6.83
N ASP A 132 15.67 12.95 -5.53
CA ASP A 132 16.87 12.80 -4.69
C ASP A 132 16.55 11.96 -3.44
N SER A 133 16.88 10.66 -3.43
CA SER A 133 16.77 9.84 -2.21
C SER A 133 18.16 9.38 -1.76
N PRO A 134 18.84 10.08 -0.84
CA PRO A 134 19.84 9.43 -0.01
C PRO A 134 19.17 8.30 0.79
N GLN A 135 19.35 7.08 0.28
CA GLN A 135 19.09 5.78 0.92
C GLN A 135 17.66 5.21 1.00
N SER A 136 16.76 5.53 0.08
CA SER A 136 15.60 4.65 -0.17
C SER A 136 15.18 4.67 -1.64
N ILE A 137 16.15 4.47 -2.54
CA ILE A 137 15.81 4.03 -3.90
C ILE A 137 15.25 2.62 -3.77
N ILE A 138 13.93 2.48 -3.81
CA ILE A 138 13.25 1.19 -4.01
C ILE A 138 13.51 0.79 -5.47
N LYS A 139 14.65 0.13 -5.69
CA LYS A 139 15.02 -0.49 -6.96
C LYS A 139 14.55 -1.95 -6.96
N THR A 140 13.42 -2.14 -7.63
CA THR A 140 13.11 -3.23 -8.58
C THR A 140 13.08 -4.70 -8.10
N SER A 141 11.91 -5.32 -8.29
CA SER A 141 11.73 -6.58 -9.05
C SER A 141 12.52 -7.85 -8.68
N GLN A 142 13.05 -8.03 -7.49
CA GLN A 142 13.70 -9.29 -7.09
C GLN A 142 13.36 -9.65 -5.65
N GLU A 143 12.27 -10.39 -5.45
CA GLU A 143 12.12 -11.47 -4.45
C GLU A 143 10.71 -12.07 -4.59
N LEU A 144 10.40 -12.60 -5.76
CA LEU A 144 9.38 -13.64 -5.92
C LEU A 144 10.05 -14.71 -6.78
N TYR A 145 10.50 -15.78 -6.11
CA TYR A 145 11.30 -16.93 -6.57
C TYR A 145 12.83 -16.77 -6.53
N VAL A 146 13.43 -17.32 -5.46
CA VAL A 146 14.41 -18.42 -5.56
C VAL A 146 13.96 -19.52 -4.59
#